data_AF-A0A7X2MZN4-F1
#
_entry.id   AF-A0A7X2MZN4-F1
#
_cell.length_a   1.000
_cell.length_b   1.000
_cell.length_c   1.000
_cell.angle_alpha   90.00
_cell.angle_beta   90.00
_cell.angle_gamma   90.00
#
_symmetry.space_group_name_H-M   'P 1'
#
loop_
_entity.id
_entity.type
_entity.pdbx_description
1 polymer ?
#
loop_
_entity_poly.entity_id
_entity_poly.type
_entity_poly.pdbx_seq_one_letter_code
_entity_poly.pdbx_strand_id
1 'polypeptide(L)'
;MKLSKKRLFISLIPISVICVGLVQLIVEKILSKKDMLLFNVRSFCTFAAIITAAVSIILLIIDVVKSYLQKKNCISRIFMIMTAVSIVLWGSLYFLINEDNKPYHVININWDMHLPNHYKETYYKEDTSSVMGNGLRFSIFEYENSDEIKKAVKWTDGNDVKEIAVPVITILDSLHVDYDKYPDLNGNYKYYHQNKDGNSDIYLITNDEYKKIYIIENLN
;
A
#
# COMPACT_ATOMS: atom_id res chain seq x y z
N MET A 1 -38.20 -29.01 -17.40
CA MET A 1 -37.29 -28.51 -18.46
C MET A 1 -35.84 -28.64 -17.96
N LYS A 2 -35.14 -29.74 -18.31
CA LYS A 2 -33.73 -29.96 -17.90
C LYS A 2 -32.85 -29.05 -18.75
N LEU A 3 -32.34 -27.95 -18.19
CA LEU A 3 -31.22 -27.24 -18.82
C LEU A 3 -30.07 -28.22 -19.01
N SER A 4 -29.61 -28.41 -20.24
CA SER A 4 -28.50 -29.32 -20.49
C SER A 4 -27.24 -28.78 -19.78
N LYS A 5 -26.56 -29.63 -19.02
CA LYS A 5 -25.35 -29.26 -18.26
C LYS A 5 -24.29 -28.57 -19.15
N LYS A 6 -24.27 -28.87 -20.47
CA LYS A 6 -23.42 -28.18 -21.46
C LYS A 6 -23.68 -26.67 -21.57
N ARG A 7 -24.94 -26.21 -21.47
CA ARG A 7 -25.27 -24.77 -21.56
C ARG A 7 -24.83 -23.99 -20.31
N LEU A 8 -24.81 -24.63 -19.15
CA LEU A 8 -24.39 -24.02 -17.88
C LEU A 8 -22.87 -23.77 -17.79
N PHE A 9 -22.06 -24.63 -18.44
CA PHE A 9 -20.61 -24.46 -18.49
C PHE A 9 -20.17 -23.36 -19.46
N ILE A 10 -20.86 -23.21 -20.60
CA ILE A 10 -20.58 -22.15 -21.58
C ILE A 10 -20.92 -20.77 -21.01
N SER A 11 -21.88 -20.68 -20.08
CA SER A 11 -22.23 -19.43 -19.41
C SER A 11 -21.28 -19.01 -18.29
N LEU A 12 -20.42 -19.89 -17.75
CA LEU A 12 -19.54 -19.58 -16.63
C LEU A 12 -18.23 -18.88 -17.05
N ILE A 13 -17.71 -19.19 -18.23
CA ILE A 13 -16.49 -18.58 -18.81
C ILE A 13 -16.65 -17.06 -19.00
N PRO A 14 -17.73 -16.54 -19.62
CA PRO A 14 -17.90 -15.09 -19.71
C PRO A 14 -18.08 -14.45 -18.34
N ILE A 15 -18.71 -15.13 -17.37
CA ILE A 15 -18.89 -14.60 -16.01
C ILE A 15 -17.55 -14.44 -15.30
N SER A 16 -16.64 -15.42 -15.38
CA SER A 16 -15.32 -15.29 -14.74
C SER A 16 -14.48 -14.17 -15.36
N VAL A 17 -14.53 -14.01 -16.69
CA VAL A 17 -13.83 -12.93 -17.39
C VAL A 17 -14.41 -11.56 -17.02
N ILE A 18 -15.74 -11.44 -16.92
CA ILE A 18 -16.43 -10.22 -16.50
C ILE A 18 -16.11 -9.88 -15.04
N CYS A 19 -16.07 -10.87 -14.13
CA CYS A 19 -15.70 -10.65 -12.74
C CYS A 19 -14.26 -10.14 -12.61
N VAL A 20 -13.31 -10.70 -13.35
CA VAL A 20 -11.92 -10.22 -13.37
C VAL A 20 -11.86 -8.78 -13.88
N GLY A 21 -12.54 -8.47 -14.98
CA GLY A 21 -12.58 -7.10 -15.52
C GLY A 21 -13.21 -6.08 -14.55
N LEU A 22 -14.27 -6.47 -13.83
CA LEU A 22 -14.89 -5.61 -12.81
C LEU A 22 -13.99 -5.37 -11.61
N VAL A 23 -13.30 -6.40 -11.10
CA VAL A 23 -12.32 -6.22 -10.03
C VAL A 23 -11.20 -5.29 -10.47
N GLN A 24 -10.72 -5.44 -11.72
CA GLN A 24 -9.66 -4.59 -12.25
C GLN A 24 -10.10 -3.12 -12.37
N LEU A 25 -11.34 -2.86 -12.79
CA LEU A 25 -11.91 -1.51 -12.81
C LEU A 25 -12.11 -0.90 -11.42
N ILE A 26 -12.52 -1.71 -10.43
CA ILE A 26 -12.66 -1.28 -9.04
C ILE A 26 -11.30 -0.93 -8.44
N VAL A 27 -10.31 -1.79 -8.67
CA VAL A 27 -8.92 -1.58 -8.22
C VAL A 27 -8.35 -0.30 -8.86
N GLU A 28 -8.52 -0.10 -10.17
CA GLU A 28 -8.10 1.14 -10.84
C GLU A 28 -8.79 2.37 -10.25
N LYS A 29 -10.11 2.31 -9.99
CA LYS A 29 -10.87 3.44 -9.43
C LYS A 29 -10.53 3.76 -7.97
N ILE A 30 -10.18 2.77 -7.17
CA ILE A 30 -9.80 2.94 -5.76
C ILE A 30 -8.33 3.43 -5.67
N LEU A 31 -7.45 2.94 -6.55
CA LEU A 31 -6.02 3.21 -6.48
C LEU A 31 -5.53 4.36 -7.36
N SER A 32 -6.37 4.95 -8.23
CA SER A 32 -5.99 6.09 -9.10
C SER A 32 -5.58 7.37 -8.34
N LYS A 33 -5.52 7.33 -7.02
CA LYS A 33 -5.04 8.43 -6.17
C LYS A 33 -3.57 8.25 -5.74
N LYS A 34 -2.92 7.10 -6.01
CA LYS A 34 -1.53 6.83 -5.63
C LYS A 34 -0.77 6.16 -6.79
N ASP A 35 -0.06 6.96 -7.58
CA ASP A 35 0.45 6.56 -8.91
C ASP A 35 1.55 5.49 -8.90
N MET A 36 2.51 5.54 -7.97
CA MET A 36 3.62 4.56 -7.93
C MET A 36 3.16 3.17 -7.47
N LEU A 37 2.08 3.10 -6.70
CA LEU A 37 1.43 1.87 -6.23
C LEU A 37 0.54 1.21 -7.29
N LEU A 38 0.05 1.99 -8.26
CA LEU A 38 -0.81 1.50 -9.32
C LEU A 38 -0.09 0.45 -10.18
N PHE A 39 1.20 0.63 -10.47
CA PHE A 39 1.94 -0.25 -11.38
C PHE A 39 2.18 -1.66 -10.79
N ASN A 40 2.64 -1.73 -9.54
CA ASN A 40 2.92 -3.01 -8.89
C ASN A 40 1.62 -3.78 -8.58
N VAL A 41 0.58 -3.09 -8.10
CA VAL A 41 -0.72 -3.72 -7.85
C VAL A 41 -1.39 -4.17 -9.16
N ARG A 42 -1.29 -3.37 -10.23
CA ARG A 42 -1.81 -3.74 -11.56
C ARG A 42 -1.08 -4.94 -12.15
N SER A 43 0.25 -4.97 -12.03
CA SER A 43 1.07 -6.11 -12.48
C SER A 43 0.72 -7.38 -11.70
N PHE A 44 0.56 -7.29 -10.38
CA PHE A 44 0.21 -8.46 -9.57
C PHE A 44 -1.22 -8.96 -9.83
N CYS A 45 -2.20 -8.04 -9.93
CA CYS A 45 -3.59 -8.39 -10.26
C CYS A 45 -3.70 -9.07 -11.63
N THR A 46 -2.94 -8.59 -12.62
CA THR A 46 -2.91 -9.21 -13.97
C THR A 46 -2.28 -10.59 -13.94
N PHE A 47 -1.16 -10.78 -13.22
CA PHE A 47 -0.57 -12.12 -13.03
C PHE A 47 -1.52 -13.08 -12.32
N ALA A 48 -2.16 -12.66 -11.22
CA ALA A 48 -3.11 -13.48 -10.48
C ALA A 48 -4.33 -13.86 -11.35
N ALA A 49 -4.82 -12.93 -12.17
CA ALA A 49 -5.89 -13.19 -13.14
C ALA A 49 -5.48 -14.23 -14.19
N ILE A 50 -4.27 -14.12 -14.76
CA ILE A 50 -3.73 -15.06 -15.74
C ILE A 50 -3.62 -16.47 -15.14
N ILE A 51 -3.06 -16.59 -13.93
CA ILE A 51 -2.93 -17.88 -13.23
C ILE A 51 -4.32 -18.50 -12.99
N THR A 52 -5.27 -17.71 -12.50
CA THR A 52 -6.63 -18.18 -12.21
C THR A 52 -7.34 -18.65 -13.50
N ALA A 53 -7.16 -17.91 -14.61
CA ALA A 53 -7.68 -18.30 -15.92
C ALA A 53 -7.03 -19.60 -16.43
N ALA A 54 -5.69 -19.72 -16.33
CA ALA A 54 -4.96 -20.91 -16.75
C ALA A 54 -5.37 -22.16 -15.96
N VAL A 55 -5.49 -22.06 -14.64
CA VAL A 55 -5.97 -23.16 -13.78
C VAL A 55 -7.41 -23.54 -14.16
N SER A 56 -8.28 -22.55 -14.40
CA SER A 56 -9.66 -22.80 -14.84
C SER A 56 -9.72 -23.55 -16.18
N ILE A 57 -8.88 -23.17 -17.14
CA ILE A 57 -8.78 -23.85 -18.46
C ILE A 57 -8.28 -25.29 -18.30
N ILE A 58 -7.22 -25.53 -17.52
CA ILE A 58 -6.67 -26.88 -17.29
C ILE A 58 -7.74 -27.78 -16.66
N LEU A 59 -8.48 -27.28 -15.69
CA LEU A 59 -9.55 -28.04 -15.04
C LEU A 59 -10.74 -28.29 -15.97
N LEU A 60 -11.10 -27.34 -16.84
CA LEU A 60 -12.09 -27.57 -17.90
C LEU A 60 -11.67 -28.70 -18.84
N ILE A 61 -10.39 -28.74 -19.24
CA ILE A 61 -9.85 -29.83 -20.07
C ILE A 61 -9.98 -31.17 -19.33
N ILE A 62 -9.59 -31.23 -18.06
CA ILE A 62 -9.72 -32.44 -17.23
C ILE A 62 -11.19 -32.88 -17.11
N ASP A 63 -12.12 -31.95 -16.96
CA ASP A 63 -13.56 -32.24 -16.86
C ASP A 63 -14.13 -32.75 -18.20
N VAL A 64 -13.72 -32.18 -19.34
CA VAL A 64 -14.09 -32.69 -20.67
C VAL A 64 -13.57 -34.10 -20.86
N VAL A 65 -12.30 -34.36 -20.52
CA VAL A 65 -11.68 -35.69 -20.61
C VAL A 65 -12.39 -36.69 -19.67
N LYS A 66 -12.70 -36.31 -18.43
CA LYS A 66 -13.42 -37.18 -17.49
C LYS A 66 -14.87 -37.43 -17.88
N SER A 67 -15.54 -36.44 -18.48
CA SER A 67 -16.90 -36.60 -19.03
C SER A 67 -16.89 -37.57 -20.21
N TYR A 68 -15.85 -37.51 -21.05
CA TYR A 68 -15.63 -38.49 -22.12
C TYR A 68 -15.37 -39.89 -21.55
N LEU A 69 -14.64 -40.00 -20.43
CA LEU A 69 -14.33 -41.26 -19.73
C LEU A 69 -15.40 -41.72 -18.71
N GLN A 70 -16.57 -41.07 -18.63
CA GLN A 70 -17.71 -41.43 -17.77
C GLN A 70 -17.44 -41.55 -16.24
N LYS A 71 -16.39 -40.92 -15.70
CA LYS A 71 -16.02 -41.01 -14.25
C LYS A 71 -16.73 -39.91 -13.43
N LYS A 72 -17.72 -40.27 -12.59
CA LYS A 72 -18.70 -39.28 -12.04
C LYS A 72 -18.42 -38.59 -10.69
N ASN A 73 -17.38 -38.93 -9.93
CA ASN A 73 -17.24 -38.43 -8.54
C ASN A 73 -16.04 -37.50 -8.26
N CYS A 74 -15.27 -37.07 -9.26
CA CYS A 74 -14.10 -36.19 -9.05
C CYS A 74 -14.39 -34.68 -9.13
N ILE A 75 -15.49 -34.27 -9.76
CA ILE A 75 -15.74 -32.87 -10.13
C ILE A 75 -15.99 -31.98 -8.91
N SER A 76 -16.76 -32.46 -7.93
CA SER A 76 -17.04 -31.71 -6.68
C SER A 76 -15.78 -31.47 -5.85
N ARG A 77 -14.83 -32.43 -5.84
CA ARG A 77 -13.55 -32.26 -5.14
C ARG A 77 -12.66 -31.22 -5.83
N ILE A 78 -12.65 -31.20 -7.17
CA ILE A 78 -11.92 -30.20 -7.94
C ILE A 78 -12.47 -28.79 -7.70
N PHE A 79 -13.81 -28.64 -7.68
CA PHE A 79 -14.44 -27.35 -7.41
C PHE A 79 -14.12 -26.82 -6.00
N MET A 80 -14.16 -27.69 -4.97
CA MET A 80 -13.75 -27.29 -3.61
C MET A 80 -12.29 -26.85 -3.54
N ILE A 81 -11.37 -27.55 -4.22
CA ILE A 81 -9.95 -27.17 -4.27
C ILE A 81 -9.78 -25.81 -4.95
N MET A 82 -10.49 -25.56 -6.06
CA MET A 82 -10.51 -24.26 -6.75
C MET A 82 -10.94 -23.13 -5.82
N THR A 83 -12.07 -23.30 -5.14
CA THR A 83 -12.58 -22.28 -4.22
C THR A 83 -11.59 -22.01 -3.08
N ALA A 84 -10.99 -23.06 -2.51
CA ALA A 84 -9.99 -22.91 -1.46
C ALA A 84 -8.73 -22.17 -1.93
N VAL A 85 -8.19 -22.52 -3.10
CA VAL A 85 -7.02 -21.84 -3.68
C VAL A 85 -7.33 -20.38 -3.98
N SER A 86 -8.50 -20.08 -4.55
CA SER A 86 -8.91 -18.70 -4.79
C SER A 86 -9.00 -17.89 -3.49
N ILE A 87 -9.61 -18.42 -2.43
CA ILE A 87 -9.71 -17.71 -1.14
C ILE A 87 -8.32 -17.38 -0.59
N VAL A 88 -7.39 -18.34 -0.64
CA VAL A 88 -6.00 -18.12 -0.18
C VAL A 88 -5.31 -17.05 -1.02
N LEU A 89 -5.41 -17.11 -2.35
CA LEU A 89 -4.79 -16.12 -3.23
C LEU A 89 -5.36 -14.71 -3.01
N TRP A 90 -6.68 -14.57 -2.91
CA TRP A 90 -7.33 -13.29 -2.65
C TRP A 90 -7.03 -12.76 -1.24
N GLY A 91 -6.98 -13.63 -0.23
CA GLY A 91 -6.62 -13.26 1.13
C GLY A 91 -5.17 -12.79 1.25
N SER A 92 -4.24 -13.51 0.63
CA SER A 92 -2.83 -13.09 0.56
C SER A 92 -2.66 -11.76 -0.17
N LEU A 93 -3.38 -11.57 -1.28
CA LEU A 93 -3.36 -10.30 -2.02
C LEU A 93 -3.88 -9.13 -1.17
N TYR A 94 -5.00 -9.33 -0.48
CA TYR A 94 -5.56 -8.33 0.42
C TYR A 94 -4.57 -7.95 1.54
N PHE A 95 -3.89 -8.94 2.11
CA PHE A 95 -2.89 -8.71 3.15
C PHE A 95 -1.68 -7.92 2.63
N LEU A 96 -1.12 -8.31 1.48
CA LEU A 96 0.01 -7.61 0.86
C LEU A 96 -0.32 -6.16 0.53
N ILE A 97 -1.48 -5.92 -0.09
CA ILE A 97 -1.95 -4.58 -0.41
C ILE A 97 -2.09 -3.73 0.87
N ASN A 98 -2.62 -4.29 1.95
CA ASN A 98 -2.81 -3.52 3.17
C ASN A 98 -1.50 -3.22 3.90
N GLU A 99 -0.53 -4.13 3.88
CA GLU A 99 0.76 -3.93 4.58
C GLU A 99 1.66 -2.96 3.79
N ASP A 100 1.77 -3.13 2.47
CA ASP A 100 2.62 -2.30 1.61
C ASP A 100 2.08 -0.86 1.46
N ASN A 101 0.77 -0.66 1.68
CA ASN A 101 0.13 0.66 1.63
C ASN A 101 0.26 1.48 2.91
N LYS A 102 0.85 0.93 3.97
CA LYS A 102 1.03 1.68 5.20
C LYS A 102 2.04 2.81 4.96
N PRO A 103 1.75 4.05 5.39
CA PRO A 103 2.62 5.22 5.20
C PRO A 103 4.11 4.99 5.50
N TYR A 104 4.46 4.28 6.59
CA TYR A 104 5.87 4.01 6.93
C TYR A 104 6.61 3.24 5.83
N HIS A 105 5.94 2.33 5.12
CA HIS A 105 6.56 1.50 4.09
C HIS A 105 6.94 2.35 2.87
N VAL A 106 6.04 3.25 2.47
CA VAL A 106 6.28 4.20 1.39
C VAL A 106 7.43 5.15 1.73
N ILE A 107 7.46 5.69 2.96
CA ILE A 107 8.56 6.56 3.42
C ILE A 107 9.89 5.78 3.40
N ASN A 108 9.91 4.56 3.93
CA ASN A 108 11.11 3.72 3.95
C ASN A 108 11.66 3.47 2.55
N ILE A 109 10.81 3.14 1.57
CA ILE A 109 11.23 2.95 0.17
C ILE A 109 11.72 4.27 -0.43
N ASN A 110 10.94 5.34 -0.29
CA ASN A 110 11.24 6.63 -0.91
C ASN A 110 12.52 7.25 -0.39
N TRP A 111 12.90 6.98 0.87
CA TRP A 111 14.03 7.63 1.54
C TRP A 111 15.19 6.69 1.85
N ASP A 112 15.06 5.40 1.54
CA ASP A 112 16.02 4.36 1.91
C ASP A 112 16.24 4.32 3.43
N MET A 113 15.13 4.22 4.17
CA MET A 113 15.07 4.26 5.63
C MET A 113 14.46 3.00 6.23
N HIS A 114 14.62 2.84 7.55
CA HIS A 114 14.07 1.73 8.32
C HIS A 114 13.24 2.21 9.51
N LEU A 115 12.20 2.99 9.25
CA LEU A 115 11.19 3.33 10.26
C LEU A 115 10.44 2.06 10.70
N PRO A 116 10.16 1.91 12.01
CA PRO A 116 9.43 0.76 12.53
C PRO A 116 7.96 0.74 12.08
N ASN A 117 7.40 -0.46 11.98
CA ASN A 117 6.04 -0.71 11.51
C ASN A 117 4.97 -0.66 12.62
N HIS A 118 5.36 -0.63 13.89
CA HIS A 118 4.46 -0.57 15.05
C HIS A 118 4.17 0.89 15.44
N TYR A 119 3.41 1.58 14.60
CA TYR A 119 3.04 2.99 14.82
C TYR A 119 1.54 3.19 14.72
N LYS A 120 1.09 4.28 15.34
CA LYS A 120 -0.23 4.84 15.16
C LYS A 120 -0.10 6.18 14.45
N GLU A 121 -0.67 6.27 13.25
CA GLU A 121 -0.81 7.56 12.56
C GLU A 121 -1.90 8.39 13.24
N THR A 122 -1.55 9.58 13.71
CA THR A 122 -2.47 10.48 14.41
C THR A 122 -2.87 11.70 13.60
N TYR A 123 -2.10 12.03 12.57
CA TYR A 123 -2.38 13.13 11.66
C TYR A 123 -1.70 12.88 10.32
N TYR A 124 -2.39 13.29 9.25
CA TYR A 124 -1.88 13.25 7.88
C TYR A 124 -2.43 14.44 7.11
N LYS A 125 -1.56 15.09 6.34
CA LYS A 125 -1.93 16.13 5.38
C LYS A 125 -1.00 16.10 4.19
N GLU A 126 -1.55 16.25 3.00
CA GLU A 126 -0.79 16.31 1.75
C GLU A 126 -1.29 17.46 0.87
N ASP A 127 -0.41 17.94 -0.01
CA ASP A 127 -0.79 18.86 -1.06
C ASP A 127 -1.55 18.11 -2.16
N THR A 128 -2.85 18.37 -2.22
CA THR A 128 -3.76 17.76 -3.20
C THR A 128 -3.54 18.25 -4.64
N SER A 129 -2.74 19.30 -4.84
CA SER A 129 -2.47 19.85 -6.17
C SER A 129 -1.40 19.08 -6.95
N SER A 130 -0.68 18.17 -6.29
CA SER A 130 0.37 17.39 -6.90
C SER A 130 -0.16 16.30 -7.83
N VAL A 131 0.39 16.26 -9.04
CA VAL A 131 0.17 15.21 -10.05
C VAL A 131 1.41 14.33 -10.08
N MET A 132 1.27 13.00 -10.16
CA MET A 132 2.37 12.01 -10.20
C MET A 132 3.08 11.70 -8.87
N GLY A 133 2.53 12.09 -7.72
CA GLY A 133 3.07 11.70 -6.42
C GLY A 133 4.24 12.54 -5.91
N ASN A 134 4.47 13.70 -6.53
CA ASN A 134 5.32 14.76 -6.00
C ASN A 134 4.58 15.53 -4.88
N GLY A 135 5.15 16.62 -4.38
CA GLY A 135 4.48 17.56 -3.50
C GLY A 135 4.79 17.37 -2.02
N LEU A 136 4.14 18.22 -1.23
CA LEU A 136 4.36 18.32 0.20
C LEU A 136 3.50 17.32 0.96
N ARG A 137 4.10 16.64 1.94
CA ARG A 137 3.39 15.72 2.84
C ARG A 137 3.82 15.97 4.26
N PHE A 138 2.87 15.83 5.17
CA PHE A 138 3.08 15.92 6.60
C PHE A 138 2.32 14.81 7.33
N SER A 139 3.04 14.06 8.16
CA SER A 139 2.47 12.97 8.95
C SER A 139 2.95 13.03 10.40
N ILE A 140 2.11 12.59 11.34
CA ILE A 140 2.48 12.44 12.75
C ILE A 140 2.29 10.98 13.17
N PHE A 141 3.39 10.31 13.49
CA PHE A 141 3.40 8.93 13.95
C PHE A 141 3.67 8.88 15.46
N GLU A 142 2.83 8.13 16.17
CA GLU A 142 3.04 7.80 17.58
C GLU A 142 3.52 6.36 17.71
N TYR A 143 4.52 6.15 18.56
CA TYR A 143 5.15 4.86 18.81
C TYR A 143 5.04 4.52 20.29
N GLU A 144 4.67 3.27 20.59
CA GLU A 144 4.68 2.75 21.96
C GLU A 144 6.10 2.49 22.45
N ASN A 145 6.98 2.03 21.55
CA ASN A 145 8.36 1.69 21.85
C ASN A 145 9.35 2.76 21.33
N SER A 146 9.78 3.64 22.24
CA SER A 146 10.74 4.71 21.94
C SER A 146 12.12 4.20 21.45
N ASP A 147 12.53 2.98 21.83
CA ASP A 147 13.89 2.50 21.55
C ASP A 147 14.10 2.10 20.09
N GLU A 148 13.03 1.70 19.39
CA GLU A 148 13.07 1.43 17.96
C GLU A 148 13.32 2.72 17.18
N ILE A 149 12.73 3.84 17.62
CA ILE A 149 12.88 5.14 16.98
C ILE A 149 14.25 5.74 17.20
N LYS A 150 14.80 5.63 18.41
CA LYS A 150 16.18 6.08 18.71
C LYS A 150 17.22 5.49 17.75
N LYS A 151 16.96 4.29 17.22
CA LYS A 151 17.84 3.55 16.32
C LYS A 151 17.46 3.66 14.84
N ALA A 152 16.29 4.21 14.52
CA ALA A 152 15.78 4.26 13.15
C ALA A 152 16.66 5.12 12.23
N VAL A 153 17.19 6.23 12.76
CA VAL A 153 18.07 7.15 12.05
C VAL A 153 19.14 7.74 12.99
N LYS A 154 20.14 8.40 12.42
CA LYS A 154 21.15 9.13 13.20
C LYS A 154 20.62 10.51 13.59
N TRP A 155 19.94 10.57 14.72
CA TRP A 155 19.37 11.81 15.25
C TRP A 155 20.44 12.84 15.61
N THR A 156 20.13 14.10 15.32
CA THR A 156 20.92 15.29 15.70
C THR A 156 20.13 16.12 16.71
N ASP A 157 20.80 16.71 17.68
CA ASP A 157 20.17 17.62 18.64
C ASP A 157 19.77 18.94 17.94
N GLY A 158 18.53 19.37 18.16
CA GLY A 158 17.89 20.47 17.46
C GLY A 158 18.17 21.86 18.02
N ASN A 159 18.88 21.98 19.14
CA ASN A 159 19.05 23.25 19.85
C ASN A 159 19.58 24.35 18.92
N ASP A 160 18.75 25.38 18.69
CA ASP A 160 19.03 26.60 17.91
C ASP A 160 19.30 26.44 16.40
N VAL A 161 18.90 25.33 15.75
CA VAL A 161 19.14 25.14 14.31
C VAL A 161 18.02 25.75 13.46
N LYS A 162 18.15 27.06 13.15
CA LYS A 162 17.24 27.78 12.23
C LYS A 162 17.14 27.13 10.83
N GLU A 163 18.20 26.46 10.39
CA GLU A 163 18.27 25.78 9.10
C GLU A 163 17.22 24.68 8.93
N ILE A 164 16.76 24.06 10.03
CA ILE A 164 15.70 23.05 10.01
C ILE A 164 14.34 23.68 10.31
N ALA A 165 14.28 24.58 11.27
CA ALA A 165 13.02 25.15 11.71
C ALA A 165 12.32 25.96 10.60
N VAL A 166 13.08 26.75 9.83
CA VAL A 166 12.50 27.63 8.80
C VAL A 166 11.87 26.84 7.64
N PRO A 167 12.55 25.86 7.01
CA PRO A 167 11.93 25.04 5.97
C PRO A 167 10.71 24.26 6.48
N VAL A 168 10.80 23.67 7.67
CA VAL A 168 9.70 22.89 8.26
C VAL A 168 8.46 23.76 8.46
N ILE A 169 8.60 24.92 9.10
CA ILE A 169 7.47 25.84 9.33
C ILE A 169 6.90 26.30 7.98
N THR A 170 7.75 26.63 7.01
CA THR A 170 7.31 27.07 5.67
C THR A 170 6.46 26.00 4.98
N ILE A 171 6.88 24.74 5.05
CA ILE A 171 6.12 23.61 4.45
C ILE A 171 4.79 23.41 5.18
N LEU A 172 4.77 23.45 6.52
CA LEU A 172 3.55 23.29 7.32
C LEU A 172 2.54 24.41 7.06
N ASP A 173 3.02 25.65 6.94
CA ASP A 173 2.20 26.82 6.61
C ASP A 173 1.61 26.69 5.19
N SER A 174 2.41 26.23 4.22
CA SER A 174 1.96 25.97 2.84
C SER A 174 0.90 24.86 2.76
N LEU A 175 1.00 23.85 3.63
CA LEU A 175 -0.01 22.80 3.78
C LEU A 175 -1.22 23.26 4.59
N HIS A 176 -1.22 24.50 5.11
CA HIS A 176 -2.23 25.03 6.02
C HIS A 176 -2.50 24.12 7.21
N VAL A 177 -1.45 23.54 7.80
CA VAL A 177 -1.57 22.70 9.00
C VAL A 177 -1.99 23.58 10.19
N ASP A 178 -2.83 23.04 11.08
CA ASP A 178 -3.22 23.77 12.28
C ASP A 178 -2.03 23.85 13.26
N TYR A 179 -1.79 25.03 13.85
CA TYR A 179 -0.64 25.27 14.72
C TYR A 179 -0.52 24.31 15.91
N ASP A 180 -1.62 23.75 16.41
CA ASP A 180 -1.62 22.77 17.50
C ASP A 180 -0.99 21.41 17.10
N LYS A 181 -0.77 21.19 15.80
CA LYS A 181 -0.10 20.01 15.24
C LYS A 181 1.37 20.21 14.95
N TYR A 182 1.91 21.41 15.14
CA TYR A 182 3.30 21.69 14.81
C TYR A 182 4.23 20.93 15.79
N PRO A 183 5.41 20.50 15.34
CA PRO A 183 6.45 20.07 16.26
C PRO A 183 6.87 21.23 17.16
N ASP A 184 7.21 20.94 18.42
CA ASP A 184 7.86 21.92 19.29
C ASP A 184 9.31 22.09 18.86
N LEU A 185 9.59 23.19 18.15
CA LEU A 185 10.91 23.57 17.66
C LEU A 185 11.63 24.58 18.56
N ASN A 186 10.99 24.99 19.67
CA ASN A 186 11.58 25.94 20.62
C ASN A 186 12.16 25.23 21.85
N GLY A 187 11.74 23.99 22.11
CA GLY A 187 12.25 23.14 23.19
C GLY A 187 13.43 22.25 22.77
N ASN A 188 13.76 21.28 23.63
CA ASN A 188 14.68 20.21 23.27
C ASN A 188 13.99 19.26 22.29
N TYR A 189 14.40 19.32 21.03
CA TYR A 189 13.99 18.39 20.02
C TYR A 189 15.20 17.74 19.38
N LYS A 190 14.94 16.63 18.69
CA LYS A 190 15.91 15.95 17.85
C LYS A 190 15.36 15.90 16.45
N TYR A 191 16.26 15.97 15.49
CA TYR A 191 15.88 15.94 14.10
C TYR A 191 16.79 15.02 13.29
N TYR A 192 16.29 14.65 12.13
CA TYR A 192 17.05 14.06 11.04
C TYR A 192 16.60 14.74 9.75
N HIS A 193 17.56 15.08 8.90
CA HIS A 193 17.30 15.65 7.58
C HIS A 193 18.11 14.88 6.54
N GLN A 194 17.46 14.62 5.40
CA GLN A 194 18.09 14.04 4.23
C GLN A 194 17.54 14.73 2.99
N ASN A 195 18.45 15.02 2.06
CA ASN A 195 18.15 15.51 0.73
C ASN A 195 18.47 14.41 -0.30
N LYS A 196 17.62 14.26 -1.31
CA LYS A 196 17.86 13.39 -2.48
C LYS A 196 17.99 14.23 -3.75
N ASP A 197 18.69 13.66 -4.74
CA ASP A 197 18.84 14.23 -6.07
C ASP A 197 17.47 14.68 -6.62
N GLY A 198 17.40 15.90 -7.16
CA GLY A 198 16.14 16.51 -7.62
C GLY A 198 15.48 17.48 -6.64
N ASN A 199 16.17 17.90 -5.57
CA ASN A 199 15.67 18.82 -4.54
C ASN A 199 14.49 18.24 -3.73
N SER A 200 14.49 16.93 -3.52
CA SER A 200 13.55 16.31 -2.58
C SER A 200 14.16 16.31 -1.18
N ASP A 201 13.40 16.75 -0.18
CA ASP A 201 13.83 16.78 1.24
C ASP A 201 12.89 15.99 2.14
N ILE A 202 13.46 15.31 3.14
CA ILE A 202 12.72 14.77 4.29
C ILE A 202 13.26 15.34 5.59
N TYR A 203 12.34 15.74 6.46
CA TYR A 203 12.61 16.14 7.82
C TYR A 203 11.85 15.21 8.77
N LEU A 204 12.59 14.59 9.69
CA LEU A 204 12.03 13.88 10.83
C LEU A 204 12.32 14.70 12.07
N ILE A 205 11.31 14.99 12.87
CA ILE A 205 11.46 15.71 14.13
C ILE A 205 10.80 14.91 15.24
N THR A 206 11.44 14.86 16.40
CA THR A 206 10.91 14.18 17.58
C THR A 206 11.34 14.88 18.85
N ASN A 207 10.62 14.64 19.94
CA ASN A 207 11.03 15.10 21.27
C ASN A 207 11.99 14.10 21.93
N ASP A 208 12.56 14.45 23.07
CA ASP A 208 13.48 13.58 23.81
C ASP A 208 12.88 12.23 24.25
N GLU A 209 11.55 12.11 24.27
CA GLU A 209 10.85 10.86 24.59
C GLU A 209 10.78 9.88 23.42
N TYR A 210 11.00 10.34 22.17
CA TYR A 210 10.91 9.54 20.95
C TYR A 210 9.57 8.79 20.76
N LYS A 211 8.49 9.24 21.42
CA LYS A 211 7.16 8.64 21.30
C LYS A 211 6.37 9.19 20.12
N LYS A 212 6.76 10.34 19.61
CA LYS A 212 6.07 11.02 18.51
C LYS A 212 7.09 11.52 17.49
N ILE A 213 6.87 11.18 16.23
CA ILE A 213 7.68 11.67 15.12
C ILE A 213 6.79 12.48 14.19
N TYR A 214 7.28 13.65 13.85
CA TYR A 214 6.75 14.53 12.83
C TYR A 214 7.57 14.28 11.57
N ILE A 215 6.90 13.87 10.49
CA ILE A 215 7.52 13.51 9.22
C ILE A 215 7.04 14.51 8.19
N ILE A 216 7.98 15.26 7.61
CA ILE A 216 7.73 16.25 6.57
C ILE A 216 8.48 15.80 5.33
N GLU A 217 7.77 15.54 4.23
CA GLU A 217 8.36 15.23 2.92
C GLU A 217 8.08 16.37 1.95
N ASN A 218 9.10 16.81 1.23
CA ASN A 218 9.01 17.68 0.06
C ASN A 218 9.54 16.88 -1.13
N LEU A 219 8.64 16.38 -1.98
CA LEU A 219 8.99 15.53 -3.12
C LEU A 219 8.91 16.35 -4.42
N ASN A 220 10.02 16.42 -5.14
CA ASN A 220 10.15 17.14 -6.41
C ASN A 220 10.46 16.19 -7.57
#